data_AF-A0A6V7V9J8-F1
#
_entry.id   AF-A0A6V7V9J8-F1
#
_cell.length_a   1.000
_cell.length_b   1.000
_cell.length_c   1.000
_cell.angle_alpha   90.00
_cell.angle_beta   90.00
_cell.angle_gamma   90.00
#
_symmetry.space_group_name_H-M   'P 1'
#
loop_
_entity.id
_entity.type
_entity.pdbx_description
1 polymer ?
#
loop_
_entity_poly.entity_id
_entity_poly.type
_entity_poly.pdbx_seq_one_letter_code
_entity_poly.pdbx_strand_id
1 'polypeptide(L)'
;MHSEDLLDMIENCQPDAETLVARIVHLLTERNAPTPALVDRVRKLHQARNTDVRSLIPILNSLKKEELIELIPSFVLSAKNSNSVPIFFKKLLFGRHTDTNQAVLSPFELLLELHRLKANRKEQGFLMQNLDILLVDTAVNFPLVKMFWLLQ
;
A
#
# COMPACT_ATOMS: atom_id res chain seq x y z
N MET A 1 -11.47 8.71 16.55
CA MET A 1 -12.84 8.20 16.30
C MET A 1 -13.16 7.20 17.40
N HIS A 2 -14.25 7.42 18.16
CA HIS A 2 -14.53 6.71 19.41
C HIS A 2 -15.88 5.95 19.40
N SER A 3 -16.51 5.79 18.23
CA SER A 3 -17.76 5.03 18.14
C SER A 3 -17.43 3.55 17.91
N GLU A 4 -17.67 2.73 18.94
CA GLU A 4 -17.53 1.28 18.85
C GLU A 4 -18.51 0.67 17.85
N ASP A 5 -19.74 1.18 17.77
CA ASP A 5 -20.74 0.71 16.77
C ASP A 5 -20.23 0.86 15.33
N LEU A 6 -19.54 1.97 15.04
CA LEU A 6 -18.95 2.20 13.72
C LEU A 6 -17.75 1.27 13.45
N LEU A 7 -16.94 0.99 14.48
CA LEU A 7 -15.82 0.06 14.38
C LEU A 7 -16.30 -1.39 14.18
N ASP A 8 -17.36 -1.78 14.87
CA ASP A 8 -18.02 -3.08 14.70
C ASP A 8 -18.63 -3.20 13.30
N MET A 9 -19.34 -2.18 12.83
CA MET A 9 -19.88 -2.12 11.47
C MET A 9 -18.77 -2.25 10.40
N ILE A 10 -17.57 -1.71 10.63
CA ILE A 10 -16.44 -1.84 9.71
C ILE A 10 -15.93 -3.29 9.66
N GLU A 11 -15.73 -3.95 10.79
CA GLU A 11 -15.24 -5.34 10.82
C GLU A 11 -16.30 -6.35 10.36
N ASN A 12 -17.55 -6.14 10.76
CA ASN A 12 -18.68 -7.07 10.61
C ASN A 12 -19.71 -6.57 9.58
N CYS A 13 -19.29 -5.82 8.56
CA CYS A 13 -20.19 -5.27 7.56
C CYS A 13 -20.99 -6.38 6.86
N GLN A 14 -22.19 -6.05 6.36
CA GLN A 14 -22.96 -7.00 5.56
C GLN A 14 -22.18 -7.40 4.29
N PRO A 15 -22.38 -8.62 3.74
CA PRO A 15 -21.83 -8.96 2.43
C PRO A 15 -22.19 -7.90 1.39
N ASP A 16 -21.26 -7.62 0.48
CA ASP A 16 -21.36 -6.61 -0.58
C ASP A 16 -21.29 -5.14 -0.11
N ALA A 17 -21.18 -4.88 1.20
CA ALA A 17 -21.00 -3.54 1.77
C ALA A 17 -19.53 -3.08 1.85
N GLU A 18 -18.57 -3.90 1.42
CA GLU A 18 -17.13 -3.63 1.57
C GLU A 18 -16.70 -2.33 0.86
N THR A 19 -17.33 -2.00 -0.26
CA THR A 19 -17.05 -0.75 -1.00
C THR A 19 -17.51 0.47 -0.22
N LEU A 20 -18.65 0.38 0.47
CA LEU A 20 -19.13 1.43 1.37
C LEU A 20 -18.17 1.58 2.56
N VAL A 21 -17.75 0.47 3.17
CA VAL A 21 -16.77 0.47 4.27
C VAL A 21 -15.47 1.14 3.84
N ALA A 22 -14.92 0.77 2.67
CA ALA A 22 -13.71 1.38 2.13
C ALA A 22 -13.86 2.90 1.96
N ARG A 23 -15.04 3.37 1.52
CA ARG A 23 -15.33 4.80 1.41
C ARG A 23 -15.40 5.50 2.77
N ILE A 24 -16.01 4.87 3.76
CA ILE A 24 -16.08 5.39 5.13
C ILE A 24 -14.67 5.51 5.72
N VAL A 25 -13.85 4.45 5.63
CA VAL A 25 -12.46 4.46 6.09
C VAL A 25 -11.67 5.59 5.42
N HIS A 26 -11.82 5.78 4.11
CA HIS A 26 -11.20 6.89 3.40
C HIS A 26 -11.62 8.27 3.96
N LEU A 27 -12.92 8.50 4.17
CA LEU A 27 -13.42 9.77 4.72
C LEU A 27 -12.92 10.03 6.15
N LEU A 28 -12.86 8.98 6.98
CA LEU A 28 -12.37 9.08 8.36
C LEU A 28 -10.88 9.42 8.45
N THR A 29 -10.12 9.07 7.42
CA THR A 29 -8.66 9.20 7.37
C THR A 29 -8.18 10.32 6.45
N GLU A 30 -9.10 11.01 5.75
CA GLU A 30 -8.75 12.06 4.79
C GLU A 30 -8.02 13.24 5.44
N ARG A 31 -8.42 13.59 6.68
CA ARG A 31 -7.91 14.77 7.42
C ARG A 31 -7.18 14.41 8.71
N ASN A 32 -7.25 13.15 9.14
CA ASN A 32 -6.73 12.70 10.42
C ASN A 32 -5.98 11.38 10.24
N ALA A 33 -4.94 11.16 11.05
CA ALA A 33 -4.31 9.85 11.13
C ALA A 33 -5.33 8.79 11.61
N PRO A 34 -5.32 7.57 11.06
CA PRO A 34 -6.19 6.49 11.52
C PRO A 34 -5.87 6.14 12.97
N THR A 35 -6.90 5.81 13.77
CA THR A 35 -6.68 5.31 15.13
C THR A 35 -6.27 3.85 15.10
N PRO A 36 -5.50 3.34 16.10
CA PRO A 36 -5.10 1.94 16.16
C PRO A 36 -6.30 0.97 16.09
N ALA A 37 -7.41 1.32 16.73
CA ALA A 37 -8.65 0.53 16.66
C ALA A 37 -9.19 0.45 15.23
N LEU A 38 -9.24 1.57 14.49
CA LEU A 38 -9.66 1.57 13.09
C LEU A 38 -8.75 0.70 12.22
N VAL A 39 -7.42 0.84 12.40
CA VAL A 39 -6.42 0.04 11.67
C VAL A 39 -6.67 -1.45 11.89
N ASP A 40 -6.89 -1.86 13.14
CA ASP A 40 -7.11 -3.28 13.48
C ASP A 40 -8.41 -3.83 12.85
N ARG A 41 -9.52 -3.09 12.91
CA ARG A 41 -10.81 -3.50 12.31
C ARG A 41 -10.72 -3.64 10.79
N VAL A 42 -10.10 -2.66 10.12
CA VAL A 42 -9.93 -2.68 8.65
C VAL A 42 -9.01 -3.83 8.23
N ARG A 43 -7.93 -4.07 8.98
CA ARG A 43 -7.02 -5.20 8.74
C ARG A 43 -7.74 -6.53 8.89
N LYS A 44 -8.50 -6.73 9.97
CA LYS A 44 -9.29 -7.95 10.21
C LYS A 44 -10.30 -8.20 9.10
N LEU A 45 -11.03 -7.17 8.67
CA LEU A 45 -11.95 -7.28 7.53
C LEU A 45 -11.22 -7.76 6.27
N HIS A 46 -10.09 -7.14 5.94
CA HIS A 46 -9.32 -7.53 4.75
C HIS A 46 -8.82 -8.96 4.83
N GLN A 47 -8.26 -9.38 5.97
CA GLN A 47 -7.78 -10.74 6.19
C GLN A 47 -8.92 -11.78 6.13
N ALA A 48 -10.07 -11.47 6.72
CA ALA A 48 -11.21 -12.38 6.77
C ALA A 48 -11.90 -12.56 5.42
N ARG A 49 -11.97 -11.50 4.60
CA ARG A 49 -12.76 -11.50 3.34
C ARG A 49 -11.95 -11.34 2.06
N ASN A 50 -10.63 -11.18 2.16
CA ASN A 50 -9.77 -10.87 1.02
C ASN A 50 -10.32 -9.69 0.21
N THR A 51 -10.67 -8.60 0.90
CA THR A 51 -11.27 -7.42 0.27
C THR A 51 -10.32 -6.79 -0.74
N ASP A 52 -10.82 -5.89 -1.59
CA ASP A 52 -9.96 -5.14 -2.51
C ASP A 52 -8.80 -4.49 -1.77
N VAL A 53 -7.57 -4.84 -2.15
CA VAL A 53 -6.34 -4.41 -1.48
C VAL A 53 -6.19 -2.88 -1.41
N ARG A 54 -6.82 -2.16 -2.35
CA ARG A 54 -6.81 -0.68 -2.37
C ARG A 54 -7.56 -0.08 -1.20
N SER A 55 -8.47 -0.83 -0.56
CA SER A 55 -9.14 -0.43 0.68
C SER A 55 -8.16 -0.20 1.84
N LEU A 56 -6.94 -0.75 1.78
CA LEU A 56 -5.89 -0.56 2.78
C LEU A 56 -5.08 0.73 2.58
N ILE A 57 -5.12 1.36 1.40
CA ILE A 57 -4.34 2.59 1.07
C ILE A 57 -4.43 3.67 2.17
N PRO A 58 -5.62 3.96 2.75
CA PRO A 58 -5.73 5.00 3.76
C PRO A 58 -5.01 4.67 5.07
N ILE A 59 -4.73 3.39 5.36
CA ILE A 59 -4.10 2.94 6.61
C ILE A 59 -2.68 2.38 6.45
N LEU A 60 -2.12 2.34 5.24
CA LEU A 60 -0.83 1.68 4.95
C LEU A 60 0.30 2.09 5.90
N ASN A 61 0.44 3.39 6.19
CA ASN A 61 1.53 3.88 7.05
C ASN A 61 1.41 3.45 8.52
N SER A 62 0.26 2.89 8.93
CA SER A 62 0.05 2.34 10.27
C SER A 62 0.15 0.81 10.30
N LEU A 63 0.39 0.17 9.15
CA LEU A 63 0.71 -1.24 9.06
C LEU A 63 2.19 -1.46 9.39
N LYS A 64 2.52 -2.68 9.83
CA LYS A 64 3.91 -3.09 10.01
C LYS A 64 4.60 -3.23 8.67
N LYS A 65 5.92 -3.09 8.67
CA LYS A 65 6.75 -3.22 7.47
C LYS A 65 6.56 -4.58 6.78
N GLU A 66 6.47 -5.65 7.55
CA GLU A 66 6.28 -7.02 7.04
C GLU A 66 4.93 -7.14 6.30
N GLU A 67 3.86 -6.61 6.90
CA GLU A 67 2.53 -6.57 6.29
C GLU A 67 2.55 -5.78 4.97
N LEU A 68 3.30 -4.66 4.91
CA LEU A 68 3.42 -3.86 3.70
C LEU A 68 4.18 -4.58 2.58
N ILE A 69 5.23 -5.32 2.92
CA ILE A 69 5.98 -6.13 1.97
C ILE A 69 5.09 -7.23 1.39
N GLU A 70 4.29 -7.90 2.22
CA GLU A 70 3.33 -8.92 1.79
C GLU A 70 2.27 -8.38 0.80
N LEU A 71 1.94 -7.10 0.86
CA LEU A 71 0.98 -6.46 -0.06
C LEU A 71 1.57 -6.13 -1.44
N ILE A 72 2.90 -6.05 -1.59
CA ILE A 72 3.56 -5.64 -2.83
C ILE A 72 3.09 -6.47 -4.05
N PRO A 73 3.08 -7.82 -4.02
CA PRO A 73 2.64 -8.61 -5.17
C PRO A 73 1.21 -8.30 -5.59
N SER A 74 0.29 -8.17 -4.63
CA SER A 74 -1.12 -7.87 -4.88
C SER A 74 -1.35 -6.52 -5.56
N PHE A 75 -0.51 -5.51 -5.29
CA PHE A 75 -0.57 -4.24 -6.01
C PHE A 75 0.10 -4.31 -7.38
N VAL A 76 1.32 -4.85 -7.44
CA VAL A 76 2.22 -4.70 -8.59
C VAL A 76 1.95 -5.71 -9.71
N LEU A 77 1.44 -6.89 -9.38
CA LEU A 77 1.19 -7.96 -10.35
C LEU A 77 -0.26 -7.97 -10.87
N SER A 78 -1.06 -6.95 -10.55
CA SER A 78 -2.48 -6.89 -10.88
C SER A 78 -2.84 -5.67 -11.73
N ALA A 79 -3.39 -5.91 -12.93
CA ALA A 79 -3.91 -4.86 -13.81
C ALA A 79 -4.96 -3.96 -13.13
N LYS A 80 -5.77 -4.54 -12.23
CA LYS A 80 -6.87 -3.84 -11.53
C LYS A 80 -6.37 -2.69 -10.66
N ASN A 81 -5.10 -2.75 -10.25
CA ASN A 81 -4.50 -1.86 -9.27
C ASN A 81 -3.57 -0.82 -9.91
N SER A 82 -3.43 -0.78 -11.23
CA SER A 82 -2.51 0.11 -11.97
C SER A 82 -2.61 1.57 -11.54
N ASN A 83 -3.83 2.11 -11.43
CA ASN A 83 -4.06 3.50 -10.99
C ASN A 83 -3.68 3.77 -9.53
N SER A 84 -3.55 2.72 -8.73
CA SER A 84 -3.22 2.79 -7.30
C SER A 84 -1.75 2.46 -7.01
N VAL A 85 -1.00 1.91 -7.97
CA VAL A 85 0.42 1.61 -7.78
C VAL A 85 1.26 2.87 -7.48
N PRO A 86 1.07 4.02 -8.17
CA PRO A 86 1.86 5.22 -7.87
C PRO A 86 1.68 5.72 -6.43
N ILE A 87 0.44 5.75 -5.92
CA ILE A 87 0.16 6.15 -4.54
C ILE A 87 0.69 5.12 -3.53
N PHE A 88 0.62 3.83 -3.87
CA PHE A 88 1.20 2.76 -3.05
C PHE A 88 2.72 2.92 -2.93
N PHE A 89 3.45 3.08 -4.03
CA PHE A 89 4.89 3.34 -4.00
C PHE A 89 5.26 4.62 -3.25
N LYS A 90 4.48 5.70 -3.44
CA LYS A 90 4.67 6.94 -2.69
C LYS A 90 4.56 6.70 -1.17
N LYS A 91 3.57 5.91 -0.74
CA LYS A 91 3.40 5.53 0.68
C LYS A 91 4.55 4.66 1.18
N LEU A 92 5.04 3.71 0.40
CA LEU A 92 6.16 2.86 0.80
C LEU A 92 7.47 3.63 0.93
N LEU A 93 7.79 4.52 -0.01
CA LEU A 93 9.10 5.17 -0.07
C LEU A 93 9.21 6.45 0.75
N PHE A 94 8.11 7.22 0.83
CA PHE A 94 8.09 8.50 1.54
C PHE A 94 7.19 8.49 2.77
N GLY A 95 6.39 7.44 2.95
CA GLY A 95 5.61 7.28 4.16
C GLY A 95 6.52 7.07 5.36
N ARG A 96 6.03 7.50 6.52
CA ARG A 96 6.62 7.22 7.82
C ARG A 96 5.63 6.45 8.65
N HIS A 97 6.11 5.45 9.40
CA HIS A 97 5.28 4.73 10.34
C HIS A 97 4.71 5.70 11.38
N THR A 98 3.41 5.59 11.66
CA THR A 98 2.74 6.52 12.59
C THR A 98 3.33 6.46 14.00
N ASP A 99 3.85 5.29 14.40
CA ASP A 99 4.24 5.04 15.78
C ASP A 99 5.72 5.35 16.02
N THR A 100 6.59 5.06 15.04
CA THR A 100 8.04 5.22 15.16
C THR A 100 8.58 6.44 14.43
N ASN A 101 7.77 7.06 13.55
CA ASN A 101 8.17 8.12 12.62
C ASN A 101 9.36 7.75 11.69
N GLN A 102 9.68 6.45 11.61
CA GLN A 102 10.72 5.92 10.72
C GLN A 102 10.17 5.76 9.31
N ALA A 103 11.05 5.86 8.31
CA ALA A 103 10.69 5.58 6.93
C ALA A 103 10.17 4.14 6.80
N VAL A 104 9.13 3.97 5.98
CA VAL A 104 8.47 2.67 5.77
C VAL A 104 9.42 1.70 5.05
N LEU A 105 9.91 2.08 3.86
CA LEU A 105 10.90 1.35 3.10
C LEU A 105 11.89 2.31 2.44
N SER A 106 13.15 1.90 2.38
CA SER A 106 14.12 2.55 1.50
C SER A 106 13.88 2.16 0.03
N PRO A 107 14.36 2.96 -0.93
CA PRO A 107 14.30 2.60 -2.34
C PRO A 107 14.99 1.27 -2.67
N PHE A 108 16.11 0.97 -2.02
CA PHE A 108 16.82 -0.28 -2.21
C PHE A 108 15.99 -1.49 -1.77
N GLU A 109 15.32 -1.40 -0.61
CA GLU A 109 14.45 -2.46 -0.12
C GLU A 109 13.27 -2.70 -1.06
N LEU A 110 12.62 -1.64 -1.55
CA LEU A 110 11.53 -1.80 -2.51
C LEU A 110 12.00 -2.49 -3.79
N LEU A 111 13.14 -2.06 -4.37
CA LEU A 111 13.70 -2.69 -5.57
C LEU A 111 14.07 -4.16 -5.33
N LEU A 112 14.60 -4.49 -4.15
CA LEU A 112 14.92 -5.87 -3.78
C LEU A 112 13.66 -6.74 -3.68
N GLU A 113 12.60 -6.23 -3.04
CA GLU A 113 11.33 -6.96 -2.94
C GLU A 113 10.67 -7.14 -4.31
N LEU A 114 10.70 -6.12 -5.18
CA LEU A 114 10.22 -6.23 -6.56
C LEU A 114 11.01 -7.25 -7.38
N HIS A 115 12.34 -7.27 -7.24
CA HIS A 115 13.22 -8.22 -7.91
C HIS A 115 12.93 -9.69 -7.52
N ARG A 116 12.48 -9.91 -6.28
CA ARG A 116 12.17 -11.25 -5.75
C ARG A 116 10.81 -11.79 -6.20
N LEU A 117 9.96 -10.97 -6.81
CA LEU A 117 8.63 -11.38 -7.25
C LEU A 117 8.71 -12.45 -8.34
N LYS A 118 7.97 -13.55 -8.14
CA LYS A 118 7.82 -14.62 -9.13
C LYS A 118 6.59 -14.37 -10.00
N ALA A 119 6.75 -13.52 -11.02
CA ALA A 119 5.68 -13.18 -11.95
C ALA A 119 5.52 -14.25 -13.05
N ASN A 120 4.28 -14.67 -13.32
CA ASN A 120 3.93 -15.45 -14.50
C ASN A 120 3.96 -14.60 -15.79
N ARG A 121 3.78 -15.22 -16.96
CA ARG A 121 3.84 -14.53 -18.26
C ARG A 121 2.93 -13.29 -18.36
N LYS A 122 1.73 -13.33 -17.79
CA LYS A 122 0.81 -12.18 -17.81
C LYS A 122 1.26 -11.10 -16.83
N GLU A 123 1.69 -11.51 -15.64
CA GLU A 123 2.13 -10.62 -14.57
C GLU A 123 3.43 -9.89 -14.89
N GLN A 124 4.31 -10.48 -15.70
CA GLN A 124 5.55 -9.85 -16.16
C GLN A 124 5.29 -8.50 -16.84
N GLY A 125 4.22 -8.38 -17.62
CA GLY A 125 3.86 -7.10 -18.24
C GLY A 125 3.53 -6.02 -17.22
N PHE A 126 2.77 -6.37 -16.17
CA PHE A 126 2.42 -5.43 -15.10
C PHE A 126 3.64 -5.08 -14.24
N LEU A 127 4.50 -6.05 -13.93
CA LEU A 127 5.72 -5.81 -13.19
C LEU A 127 6.63 -4.82 -13.93
N MET A 128 6.85 -5.01 -15.24
CA MET A 128 7.66 -4.10 -16.05
C MET A 128 7.05 -2.70 -16.10
N GLN A 129 5.75 -2.59 -16.36
CA GLN A 129 5.05 -1.30 -16.37
C GLN A 129 5.20 -0.55 -15.03
N ASN A 130 5.07 -1.27 -13.91
CA ASN A 130 5.18 -0.68 -12.58
C ASN A 130 6.64 -0.34 -12.21
N LEU A 131 7.61 -1.13 -12.66
CA LEU A 131 9.03 -0.77 -12.56
C LEU A 131 9.33 0.51 -13.35
N ASP A 132 8.78 0.66 -14.55
CA ASP A 132 8.94 1.89 -15.33
C ASP A 132 8.34 3.09 -14.62
N ILE A 133 7.14 2.95 -14.02
CA ILE A 133 6.55 4.01 -13.18
C ILE A 133 7.50 4.38 -12.04
N LEU A 134 8.02 3.38 -11.33
CA LEU A 134 8.94 3.61 -10.22
C LEU A 134 10.20 4.33 -10.71
N LEU A 135 10.86 3.84 -11.76
CA LEU A 135 12.17 4.33 -12.22
C LEU A 135 12.09 5.65 -13.01
N VAL A 136 11.03 5.88 -13.77
CA VAL A 136 10.87 7.12 -14.56
C VAL A 136 10.38 8.27 -13.68
N ASP A 137 9.42 8.04 -12.78
CA ASP A 137 8.95 9.06 -11.84
C ASP A 137 10.03 9.38 -10.77
N THR A 138 10.97 8.44 -10.52
CA THR A 138 12.16 8.73 -9.71
C THR A 138 13.08 9.79 -10.30
N ALA A 139 13.12 10.00 -11.63
CA ALA A 139 13.99 11.01 -12.23
C ALA A 139 13.62 12.47 -11.87
N VAL A 140 12.39 12.72 -11.40
CA VAL A 140 11.92 14.05 -10.98
C VAL A 140 11.87 14.18 -9.44
N ASN A 141 11.59 13.11 -8.69
CA ASN A 141 11.34 13.17 -7.24
C ASN A 141 12.21 12.24 -6.35
N PHE A 142 13.09 11.41 -6.89
CA PHE A 142 13.89 10.45 -6.12
C PHE A 142 15.29 10.23 -6.72
N PRO A 143 16.38 10.68 -6.10
CA PRO A 143 17.71 10.60 -6.69
C PRO A 143 18.29 9.19 -6.58
N LEU A 144 17.81 8.24 -7.40
CA LEU A 144 18.43 6.91 -7.54
C LEU A 144 19.40 6.85 -8.72
N VAL A 145 19.21 7.71 -9.73
CA VAL A 145 20.01 7.71 -10.97
C VAL A 145 21.47 8.14 -10.74
N LYS A 146 21.80 8.73 -9.57
CA LYS A 146 23.21 9.08 -9.26
C LYS A 146 24.09 7.89 -8.85
N MET A 147 23.54 6.71 -8.52
CA MET A 147 24.37 5.55 -8.15
C MET A 147 24.91 4.76 -9.35
N PHE A 148 24.25 4.80 -10.51
CA PHE A 148 24.70 4.05 -11.69
C PHE A 148 25.75 4.81 -12.52
N TRP A 149 25.85 6.13 -12.39
CA TRP A 149 26.83 6.96 -13.11
C TRP A 149 28.15 7.19 -12.36
N LEU A 150 28.33 6.61 -11.17
CA LEU A 150 29.58 6.70 -10.38
C LEU A 150 30.49 5.46 -10.52
N LEU A 151 30.13 4.52 -11.40
CA LEU A 151 30.89 3.27 -11.66
C LEU A 151 31.27 3.08 -13.14
N GLN A 152 31.31 4.16 -13.92
CA GLN A 152 32.03 4.25 -15.18
C GLN A 152 33.03 5.41 -15.10
#